data_AF-A0A6S6UIC8-F1
#
_entry.id   AF-A0A6S6UIC8-F1
#
_cell.length_a   1.000
_cell.length_b   1.000
_cell.length_c   1.000
_cell.angle_alpha   90.00
_cell.angle_beta   90.00
_cell.angle_gamma   90.00
#
_symmetry.space_group_name_H-M   'P 1'
#
loop_
_entity.id
_entity.type
_entity.pdbx_description
1 polymer ?
#
loop_
_entity_poly.entity_id
_entity_poly.type
_entity_poly.pdbx_seq_one_letter_code
_entity_poly.pdbx_strand_id
1 'polypeptide(L)'
;MALPLYQELQSCEHLAKLKASQRDAGHAGLWFERFYDRYKADFVDTKTGENDFRDWLAGFKHNAGDGGMLEAAVLRQEQLADQLKGESAVFKSPWHFVSGMGYSHPLENGFSWHPVWGVPFLPGSGVKGLVRSWVEAWEYDEDCQAKDQQEAKREQLLDWFG
;
A
#
# COMPACT_ATOMS: atom_id res chain seq x y z
N MET A 1 -24.06 28.28 -0.66
CA MET A 1 -23.43 29.06 -1.76
C MET A 1 -22.65 28.06 -2.58
N ALA A 2 -23.21 27.53 -3.68
CA ALA A 2 -22.56 26.51 -4.48
C ALA A 2 -21.51 27.17 -5.37
N LEU A 3 -20.25 26.75 -5.26
CA LEU A 3 -19.16 27.30 -6.06
C LEU A 3 -19.37 26.90 -7.54
N PRO A 4 -19.29 27.84 -8.50
CA PRO A 4 -19.67 27.62 -9.90
C PRO A 4 -18.64 26.83 -10.71
N LEU A 5 -17.48 26.48 -10.13
CA LEU A 5 -16.51 25.65 -10.84
C LEU A 5 -16.99 24.20 -10.87
N TYR A 6 -16.88 23.58 -12.06
CA TYR A 6 -17.15 22.16 -12.36
C TYR A 6 -18.61 21.73 -12.57
N GLN A 7 -19.60 22.62 -12.58
CA GLN A 7 -20.99 22.24 -12.90
C GLN A 7 -21.12 21.64 -14.32
N GLU A 8 -20.37 22.17 -15.29
CA GLU A 8 -20.38 21.68 -16.67
C GLU A 8 -19.68 20.31 -16.81
N LEU A 9 -18.73 19.98 -15.94
CA LEU A 9 -18.10 18.66 -15.93
C LEU A 9 -19.04 17.57 -15.39
N GLN A 10 -19.95 17.93 -14.47
CA GLN A 10 -20.95 17.00 -13.93
C GLN A 10 -22.09 16.67 -14.91
N SER A 11 -22.37 17.55 -15.88
CA SER A 11 -23.41 17.35 -16.89
C SER A 11 -22.93 16.60 -18.14
N CYS A 12 -21.61 16.39 -18.27
CA CYS A 12 -21.03 15.77 -19.45
C CYS A 12 -21.00 14.25 -19.37
N GLU A 13 -21.87 13.60 -20.16
CA GLU A 13 -21.81 12.15 -20.52
C GLU A 13 -20.41 11.69 -20.97
N HIS A 14 -19.56 12.64 -21.38
CA HIS A 14 -18.16 12.44 -21.77
C HIS A 14 -17.27 11.89 -20.64
N LEU A 15 -17.48 12.30 -19.37
CA LEU A 15 -16.76 11.73 -18.24
C LEU A 15 -17.13 10.26 -17.99
N ALA A 16 -18.40 9.89 -18.18
CA ALA A 16 -18.84 8.52 -18.01
C ALA A 16 -18.17 7.57 -19.02
N LYS A 17 -17.94 8.03 -20.26
CA LYS A 17 -17.24 7.28 -21.31
C LYS A 17 -15.73 7.16 -21.06
N LEU A 18 -15.07 8.22 -20.58
CA LEU A 18 -13.64 8.18 -20.20
C LEU A 18 -13.39 7.31 -18.96
N LYS A 19 -14.32 7.33 -17.99
CA LYS A 19 -14.22 6.54 -16.75
C LYS A 19 -14.23 5.04 -17.00
N ALA A 20 -14.90 4.54 -18.04
CA ALA A 20 -15.05 3.10 -18.25
C ALA A 20 -13.83 2.44 -18.92
N SER A 21 -13.16 3.13 -19.85
CA SER A 21 -12.10 2.51 -20.67
C SER A 21 -10.68 2.60 -20.10
N GLN A 22 -10.44 3.47 -19.11
CA GLN A 22 -9.09 3.73 -18.59
C GLN A 22 -8.84 3.23 -17.15
N ARG A 23 -9.84 2.65 -16.48
CA ARG A 23 -9.70 2.16 -15.10
C ARG A 23 -8.72 0.99 -14.99
N ASP A 24 -8.76 0.05 -15.92
CA ASP A 24 -7.96 -1.18 -15.85
C ASP A 24 -6.49 -0.96 -16.26
N ALA A 25 -6.20 0.08 -17.04
CA ALA A 25 -4.85 0.38 -17.55
C ALA A 25 -4.15 1.54 -16.81
N GLY A 26 -4.83 2.19 -15.87
CA GLY A 26 -4.32 3.33 -15.12
C GLY A 26 -3.54 2.95 -13.85
N HIS A 27 -2.86 3.92 -13.24
CA HIS A 27 -2.20 3.75 -11.95
C HIS A 27 -3.24 3.60 -10.83
N ALA A 28 -3.56 2.36 -10.45
CA ALA A 28 -4.65 2.05 -9.51
C ALA A 28 -4.50 2.80 -8.17
N GLY A 29 -3.30 2.91 -7.62
CA GLY A 29 -3.07 3.68 -6.39
C GLY A 29 -3.37 5.18 -6.50
N LEU A 30 -3.18 5.77 -7.69
CA LEU A 30 -3.46 7.19 -7.91
C LEU A 30 -4.97 7.39 -7.97
N TRP A 31 -5.65 6.46 -8.64
CA TRP A 31 -7.11 6.44 -8.67
C TRP A 31 -7.67 6.28 -7.25
N PHE A 32 -7.14 5.33 -6.48
CA PHE A 32 -7.57 5.07 -5.11
C PHE A 32 -7.40 6.31 -4.22
N GLU A 33 -6.20 6.88 -4.17
CA GLU A 33 -5.89 7.95 -3.21
C GLU A 33 -6.40 9.34 -3.62
N ARG A 34 -6.40 9.67 -4.92
CA ARG A 34 -6.63 11.05 -5.39
C ARG A 34 -7.94 11.24 -6.14
N PHE A 35 -8.49 10.18 -6.72
CA PHE A 35 -9.66 10.26 -7.59
C PHE A 35 -10.86 9.47 -7.03
N TYR A 36 -10.99 9.42 -5.71
CA TYR A 36 -12.23 9.00 -5.07
C TYR A 36 -13.37 9.91 -5.54
N ASP A 37 -14.38 9.34 -6.18
CA ASP A 37 -15.41 10.09 -6.91
C ASP A 37 -16.81 9.97 -6.30
N ARG A 38 -16.93 9.50 -5.06
CA ARG A 38 -18.20 9.34 -4.34
C ARG A 38 -18.46 10.41 -3.27
N TYR A 39 -17.69 11.50 -3.29
CA TYR A 39 -17.98 12.66 -2.44
C TYR A 39 -19.36 13.25 -2.77
N LYS A 40 -20.13 13.59 -1.75
CA LYS A 40 -21.29 14.48 -1.92
C LYS A 40 -20.81 15.90 -2.27
N ALA A 41 -21.66 16.68 -2.91
CA ALA A 41 -21.34 18.04 -3.38
C ALA A 41 -20.98 19.02 -2.24
N ASP A 42 -21.34 18.69 -1.00
CA ASP A 42 -21.03 19.45 0.21
C ASP A 42 -19.74 18.98 0.90
N PHE A 43 -19.09 17.90 0.44
CA PHE A 43 -17.87 17.31 1.01
C PHE A 43 -17.96 16.93 2.50
N VAL A 44 -19.15 16.94 3.09
CA VAL A 44 -19.37 16.62 4.53
C VAL A 44 -19.46 15.11 4.75
N ASP A 45 -19.94 14.37 3.75
CA ASP A 45 -20.13 12.93 3.84
C ASP A 45 -19.75 12.25 2.51
N THR A 46 -18.99 11.17 2.62
CA THR A 46 -18.44 10.39 1.50
C THR A 46 -19.30 9.18 1.15
N LYS A 47 -20.34 8.90 1.94
CA LYS A 47 -21.23 7.75 1.78
C LYS A 47 -22.61 8.24 1.33
N THR A 48 -23.02 7.87 0.12
CA THR A 48 -24.40 8.16 -0.35
C THR A 48 -25.36 7.01 0.01
N GLY A 49 -24.84 5.78 0.20
CA GLY A 49 -25.52 4.64 0.81
C GLY A 49 -24.54 3.57 1.35
N GLU A 50 -25.06 2.57 2.08
CA GLU A 50 -24.25 1.51 2.74
C GLU A 50 -23.47 0.61 1.76
N ASN A 51 -23.96 0.43 0.53
CA ASN A 51 -23.34 -0.47 -0.46
C ASN A 51 -22.44 0.25 -1.48
N ASP A 52 -22.50 1.58 -1.59
CA ASP A 52 -21.74 2.35 -2.59
C ASP A 52 -20.22 2.12 -2.49
N PHE A 53 -19.75 1.89 -1.26
CA PHE A 53 -18.37 1.57 -0.97
C PHE A 53 -17.90 0.27 -1.64
N ARG A 54 -18.70 -0.79 -1.50
CA ARG A 54 -18.38 -2.11 -2.07
C ARG A 54 -18.42 -2.04 -3.59
N ASP A 55 -19.38 -1.31 -4.14
CA ASP A 55 -19.52 -1.13 -5.58
C ASP A 55 -18.36 -0.31 -6.17
N TRP A 56 -17.84 0.67 -5.43
CA TRP A 56 -16.64 1.39 -5.83
C TRP A 56 -15.38 0.53 -5.75
N LEU A 57 -15.20 -0.23 -4.65
CA LEU A 57 -14.07 -1.14 -4.50
C LEU A 57 -14.06 -2.28 -5.51
N ALA A 58 -15.23 -2.70 -6.01
CA ALA A 58 -15.32 -3.70 -7.06
C ALA A 58 -14.55 -3.30 -8.33
N GLY A 59 -14.35 -1.99 -8.55
CA GLY A 59 -13.53 -1.45 -9.63
C GLY A 59 -12.04 -1.76 -9.53
N PHE A 60 -11.54 -2.21 -8.36
CA PHE A 60 -10.14 -2.58 -8.14
C PHE A 60 -9.93 -4.10 -8.15
N LYS A 61 -10.95 -4.89 -8.47
CA LYS A 61 -10.89 -6.36 -8.52
C LYS A 61 -10.25 -6.87 -9.82
N HIS A 62 -9.05 -6.41 -10.11
CA HIS A 62 -8.25 -6.81 -11.26
C HIS A 62 -6.76 -6.82 -10.90
N ASN A 63 -5.93 -7.36 -11.78
CA ASN A 63 -4.48 -7.23 -11.64
C ASN A 63 -4.09 -5.77 -11.89
N ALA A 64 -3.33 -5.16 -10.98
CA ALA A 64 -2.83 -3.80 -11.13
C ALA A 64 -1.39 -3.81 -11.64
N GLY A 65 -1.03 -2.80 -12.42
CA GLY A 65 0.32 -2.61 -12.97
C GLY A 65 0.61 -3.42 -14.23
N ASP A 66 1.72 -3.08 -14.89
CA ASP A 66 2.21 -3.78 -16.09
C ASP A 66 3.20 -4.88 -15.69
N GLY A 67 2.90 -6.13 -16.02
CA GLY A 67 3.71 -7.29 -15.64
C GLY A 67 5.14 -7.23 -16.17
N GLY A 68 5.35 -6.76 -17.40
CA GLY A 68 6.70 -6.66 -18.00
C GLY A 68 7.54 -5.57 -17.35
N MET A 69 6.93 -4.43 -17.00
CA MET A 69 7.63 -3.37 -16.26
C MET A 69 7.98 -3.79 -14.83
N LEU A 70 7.09 -4.53 -14.17
CA LEU A 70 7.31 -5.07 -12.82
C LEU A 70 8.44 -6.08 -12.81
N GLU A 71 8.44 -7.04 -13.75
CA GLU A 71 9.51 -8.03 -13.89
C GLU A 71 10.86 -7.35 -14.12
N ALA A 72 10.91 -6.39 -15.05
CA ALA A 72 12.12 -5.62 -15.28
C ALA A 72 12.57 -4.81 -14.05
N ALA A 73 11.64 -4.33 -13.22
CA ALA A 73 11.95 -3.62 -11.98
C ALA A 73 12.51 -4.54 -10.89
N VAL A 74 11.92 -5.73 -10.73
CA VAL A 74 12.40 -6.76 -9.80
C VAL A 74 13.82 -7.19 -10.17
N LEU A 75 14.07 -7.50 -11.44
CA LEU A 75 15.41 -7.90 -11.91
C LEU A 75 16.48 -6.83 -11.61
N ARG A 76 16.17 -5.54 -11.82
CA ARG A 76 17.10 -4.46 -11.48
C ARG A 76 17.35 -4.36 -9.97
N GLN A 77 16.32 -4.59 -9.15
CA GLN A 77 16.44 -4.56 -7.70
C GLN A 77 17.25 -5.74 -7.16
N GLU A 78 17.05 -6.95 -7.72
CA GLU A 78 17.85 -8.13 -7.40
C GLU A 78 19.32 -7.93 -7.76
N GLN A 79 19.61 -7.44 -8.97
CA GLN A 79 20.97 -7.11 -9.39
C GLN A 79 21.63 -6.10 -8.46
N LEU A 80 20.89 -5.08 -8.01
CA LEU A 80 21.41 -4.11 -7.04
C LEU A 80 21.73 -4.77 -5.69
N ALA A 81 20.85 -5.63 -5.20
CA ALA A 81 21.07 -6.37 -3.95
C ALA A 81 22.32 -7.25 -4.05
N ASP A 82 22.47 -8.00 -5.15
CA ASP A 82 23.62 -8.87 -5.40
C ASP A 82 24.94 -8.08 -5.40
N GLN A 83 24.97 -6.92 -6.06
CA GLN A 83 26.17 -6.05 -6.08
C GLN A 83 26.54 -5.53 -4.69
N LEU A 84 25.56 -5.39 -3.80
CA LEU A 84 25.75 -4.99 -2.41
C LEU A 84 25.99 -6.20 -1.48
N LYS A 85 26.19 -7.41 -2.03
CA LYS A 85 26.31 -8.67 -1.29
C LYS A 85 25.08 -9.00 -0.44
N GLY A 86 23.93 -8.47 -0.83
CA GLY A 86 22.63 -8.84 -0.28
C GLY A 86 22.10 -10.11 -0.93
N GLU A 87 21.00 -10.61 -0.37
CA GLU A 87 20.26 -11.75 -0.91
C GLU A 87 18.84 -11.31 -1.26
N SER A 88 18.26 -11.98 -2.26
CA SER A 88 16.88 -11.77 -2.68
C SER A 88 16.09 -13.08 -2.57
N ALA A 89 14.83 -12.97 -2.20
CA ALA A 89 13.93 -14.11 -2.07
C ALA A 89 12.51 -13.71 -2.45
N VAL A 90 11.81 -14.64 -3.11
CA VAL A 90 10.42 -14.45 -3.54
C VAL A 90 9.51 -15.28 -2.64
N PHE A 91 8.52 -14.61 -2.04
CA PHE A 91 7.55 -15.23 -1.15
C PHE A 91 6.14 -15.11 -1.73
N LYS A 92 5.30 -16.12 -1.44
CA LYS A 92 3.89 -16.10 -1.77
C LYS A 92 3.07 -16.10 -0.49
N SER A 93 2.17 -15.13 -0.35
CA SER A 93 1.25 -15.10 0.78
C SER A 93 0.29 -16.31 0.71
N PRO A 94 0.13 -17.08 1.80
CA PRO A 94 -0.83 -18.19 1.86
C PRO A 94 -2.29 -17.70 1.98
N TRP A 95 -2.50 -16.44 2.39
CA TRP A 95 -3.83 -15.87 2.62
C TRP A 95 -3.93 -14.40 2.18
N HIS A 96 -5.10 -13.79 2.39
CA HIS A 96 -5.32 -12.37 2.15
C HIS A 96 -4.32 -11.53 2.97
N PHE A 97 -3.61 -10.66 2.27
CA PHE A 97 -2.62 -9.76 2.84
C PHE A 97 -3.02 -8.31 2.55
N VAL A 98 -2.94 -7.47 3.57
CA VAL A 98 -3.28 -6.04 3.48
C VAL A 98 -2.20 -5.22 4.18
N SER A 99 -1.75 -4.16 3.53
CA SER A 99 -0.77 -3.21 4.06
C SER A 99 -1.34 -1.79 4.01
N GLY A 100 -0.93 -0.94 4.96
CA GLY A 100 -1.30 0.48 4.95
C GLY A 100 -2.73 0.80 5.41
N MET A 101 -3.38 -0.08 6.20
CA MET A 101 -4.73 0.18 6.73
C MET A 101 -4.84 1.49 7.53
N GLY A 102 -3.73 1.92 8.15
CA GLY A 102 -3.67 3.17 8.92
C GLY A 102 -3.54 4.44 8.08
N TYR A 103 -3.48 4.37 6.74
CA TYR A 103 -3.45 5.59 5.92
C TYR A 103 -4.81 6.26 5.88
N SER A 104 -4.80 7.59 5.98
CA SER A 104 -6.02 8.39 5.87
C SER A 104 -6.64 8.22 4.49
N HIS A 105 -7.87 7.74 4.47
CA HIS A 105 -8.63 7.56 3.25
C HIS A 105 -10.12 7.87 3.50
N PRO A 106 -10.86 8.40 2.51
CA PRO A 106 -12.32 8.64 2.61
C PRO A 106 -13.15 7.42 3.00
N LEU A 107 -12.57 6.22 2.86
CA LEU A 107 -13.19 4.93 3.17
C LEU A 107 -12.78 4.39 4.55
N GLU A 108 -12.23 5.23 5.42
CA GLU A 108 -11.76 4.93 6.79
C GLU A 108 -10.54 4.00 6.86
N ASN A 109 -10.35 3.13 5.87
CA ASN A 109 -9.20 2.25 5.73
C ASN A 109 -8.37 2.64 4.52
N GLY A 110 -7.09 2.87 4.76
CA GLY A 110 -6.11 3.07 3.72
C GLY A 110 -5.63 1.77 3.10
N PHE A 111 -4.83 1.91 2.04
CA PHE A 111 -4.15 0.80 1.41
C PHE A 111 -2.81 1.28 0.85
N SER A 112 -1.76 0.46 0.94
CA SER A 112 -0.43 0.86 0.50
C SER A 112 -0.22 0.57 -0.99
N TRP A 113 -0.04 1.63 -1.77
CA TRP A 113 0.19 1.55 -3.21
C TRP A 113 1.59 2.02 -3.60
N HIS A 114 2.26 1.27 -4.46
CA HIS A 114 3.58 1.65 -4.95
C HIS A 114 3.44 2.91 -5.82
N PRO A 115 4.12 4.03 -5.49
CA PRO A 115 3.86 5.34 -6.09
C PRO A 115 4.22 5.44 -7.58
N VAL A 116 5.02 4.50 -8.10
CA VAL A 116 5.45 4.46 -9.51
C VAL A 116 4.70 3.40 -10.31
N TRP A 117 4.37 2.27 -9.68
CA TRP A 117 3.89 1.08 -10.40
C TRP A 117 2.39 0.85 -10.22
N GLY A 118 1.76 1.56 -9.28
CA GLY A 118 0.33 1.44 -9.03
C GLY A 118 -0.10 0.08 -8.49
N VAL A 119 0.82 -0.69 -7.92
CA VAL A 119 0.54 -2.03 -7.36
C VAL A 119 0.50 -1.99 -5.83
N PRO A 120 -0.25 -2.90 -5.19
CA PRO A 120 -0.13 -3.14 -3.76
C PRO A 120 1.32 -3.44 -3.37
N PHE A 121 1.83 -2.82 -2.30
CA PHE A 121 3.19 -3.11 -1.85
C PHE A 121 3.34 -3.15 -0.33
N LEU A 122 4.41 -3.79 0.13
CA LEU A 122 4.83 -3.79 1.53
C LEU A 122 6.08 -2.92 1.66
N PRO A 123 6.02 -1.78 2.38
CA PRO A 123 7.19 -0.94 2.60
C PRO A 123 8.33 -1.70 3.29
N GLY A 124 9.58 -1.44 2.88
CA GLY A 124 10.76 -2.07 3.49
C GLY A 124 10.92 -1.77 4.98
N SER A 125 10.46 -0.59 5.43
CA SER A 125 10.40 -0.26 6.87
C SER A 125 9.44 -1.18 7.64
N GLY A 126 8.34 -1.60 7.01
CA GLY A 126 7.40 -2.57 7.59
C GLY A 126 8.01 -3.96 7.70
N VAL A 127 8.72 -4.42 6.67
CA VAL A 127 9.46 -5.69 6.71
C VAL A 127 10.52 -5.67 7.81
N LYS A 128 11.34 -4.62 7.85
CA LYS A 128 12.38 -4.43 8.86
C LYS A 128 11.82 -4.45 10.28
N GLY A 129 10.72 -3.72 10.51
CA GLY A 129 10.03 -3.69 11.81
C GLY A 129 9.51 -5.07 12.21
N LEU A 130 8.89 -5.80 11.28
CA LEU A 130 8.38 -7.15 11.53
C LEU A 130 9.49 -8.12 11.91
N VAL A 131 10.60 -8.14 11.16
CA VAL A 131 11.74 -9.02 11.45
C VAL A 131 12.38 -8.65 12.78
N ARG A 132 12.56 -7.35 13.06
CA ARG A 132 13.07 -6.88 14.35
C ARG A 132 12.18 -7.34 15.51
N SER A 133 10.87 -7.13 15.43
CA SER A 133 9.93 -7.57 16.46
C SER A 133 9.90 -9.10 16.61
N TRP A 134 10.10 -9.84 15.53
CA TRP A 134 10.21 -11.30 15.57
C TRP A 134 11.48 -11.75 16.31
N VAL A 135 12.65 -11.15 15.99
CA VAL A 135 13.91 -11.40 16.73
C VAL A 135 13.74 -11.05 18.21
N GLU A 136 13.13 -9.88 18.49
CA GLU A 136 12.79 -9.41 19.85
C GLU A 136 11.84 -10.35 20.61
N ALA A 137 11.06 -11.19 19.94
CA ALA A 137 10.13 -12.13 20.58
C ALA A 137 10.68 -13.56 20.68
N TRP A 138 11.44 -14.03 19.70
CA TRP A 138 11.89 -15.44 19.61
C TRP A 138 13.21 -15.71 20.30
N GLU A 139 14.11 -14.72 20.37
CA GLU A 139 15.38 -14.83 21.08
C GLU A 139 15.25 -14.48 22.58
N TYR A 140 14.03 -14.13 23.01
CA TYR A 140 13.69 -13.55 24.30
C TYR A 140 12.65 -14.41 25.04
N ASP A 141 12.99 -15.67 25.34
CA ASP A 141 12.33 -16.38 26.44
C ASP A 141 12.66 -15.64 27.75
N GLU A 142 11.64 -15.41 28.59
CA GLU A 142 11.61 -14.46 29.71
C GLU A 142 12.57 -14.77 30.90
N ASP A 143 13.41 -15.80 30.80
CA ASP A 143 14.18 -16.35 31.92
C ASP A 143 15.63 -15.81 32.04
N CYS A 144 16.11 -15.00 31.08
CA CYS A 144 17.48 -14.49 31.09
C CYS A 144 17.58 -13.08 31.73
N GLN A 145 17.60 -13.04 33.07
CA GLN A 145 17.60 -11.80 33.88
C GLN A 145 18.97 -11.12 34.07
N ALA A 146 20.04 -11.59 33.42
CA ALA A 146 21.37 -10.97 33.57
C ALA A 146 21.46 -9.67 32.78
N LYS A 147 21.76 -8.54 33.44
CA LYS A 147 21.90 -7.21 32.82
C LYS A 147 22.89 -7.19 31.67
N ASP A 148 24.01 -7.90 31.80
CA ASP A 148 25.05 -7.98 30.78
C ASP A 148 24.54 -8.62 29.48
N GLN A 149 23.60 -9.56 29.59
CA GLN A 149 22.96 -10.18 28.42
C GLN A 149 21.96 -9.23 27.74
N GLN A 150 21.33 -8.32 28.48
CA GLN A 150 20.41 -7.32 27.90
C GLN A 150 21.15 -6.23 27.12
N GLU A 151 22.36 -5.86 27.56
CA GLU A 151 23.19 -4.85 26.90
C GLU A 151 23.76 -5.38 25.58
N ALA A 152 24.34 -6.58 25.58
CA ALA A 152 24.81 -7.24 24.36
C ALA A 152 23.68 -7.46 23.34
N LYS A 153 22.45 -7.78 23.81
CA LYS A 153 21.25 -7.91 22.95
C LYS A 153 20.87 -6.59 22.28
N ARG A 154 20.94 -5.48 23.01
CA ARG A 154 20.65 -4.14 22.45
C ARG A 154 21.69 -3.76 21.41
N GLU A 155 22.96 -4.07 21.66
CA GLU A 155 24.04 -3.83 20.68
C GLU A 155 23.82 -4.62 19.39
N GLN A 156 23.43 -5.89 19.47
CA GLN A 156 23.13 -6.70 18.28
C GLN A 156 21.95 -6.15 17.47
N LEU A 157 20.85 -5.75 18.14
CA LEU A 157 19.71 -5.15 17.45
C LEU A 157 20.08 -3.81 16.79
N LEU A 158 20.93 -3.01 17.42
CA LEU A 158 21.43 -1.75 16.86
C LEU A 158 22.38 -2.00 15.69
N ASP A 159 23.23 -3.02 15.74
CA ASP A 159 24.12 -3.38 14.62
C ASP A 159 23.32 -3.82 13.39
N TRP A 160 22.32 -4.69 13.58
CA TRP A 160 21.55 -5.25 12.47
C TRP A 160 20.48 -4.30 11.91
N PHE A 161 19.82 -3.53 12.77
CA PHE A 161 18.69 -2.69 12.39
C PHE A 161 18.96 -1.19 12.51
N GLY A 162 20.11 -0.75 13.01
CA GLY A 162 20.40 0.67 13.26
C GLY A 162 19.74 1.23 14.51
#